data_AF-A0A0Q5XR40-F1
#
_entry.id   AF-A0A0Q5XR40-F1
#
_cell.length_a   1.000
_cell.length_b   1.000
_cell.length_c   1.000
_cell.angle_alpha   90.00
_cell.angle_beta   90.00
_cell.angle_gamma   90.00
#
_symmetry.space_group_name_H-M   'P 1'
#
loop_
_entity.id
_entity.type
_entity.pdbx_description
1 polymer ?
#
loop_
_entity_poly.entity_id
_entity_poly.type
_entity_poly.pdbx_seq_one_letter_code
_entity_poly.pdbx_strand_id
1 'polypeptide(L)'
;MGGHFIKYHLDDLPPSAVLHRFTAPDHGDPHDHPFDADSLIIAGGYVEEVYELDGGMTIYHREPGEYVHNAAGKIHRIVDLPEGECLTLFTSGPHVQKSGFYQFREDGAWQRRWDEEEWNRV
;
A
#
# COMPACT_ATOMS: atom_id res chain seq x y z
N MET A 1 -9.86 -16.03 -0.74
CA MET A 1 -8.82 -15.21 -0.08
C MET A 1 -7.49 -15.77 -0.52
N GLY A 2 -6.80 -15.05 -1.42
CA GLY A 2 -5.61 -15.55 -2.10
C GLY A 2 -4.42 -15.58 -1.15
N GLY A 3 -3.67 -16.70 -1.14
CA GLY A 3 -2.45 -16.88 -0.35
C GLY A 3 -1.25 -16.06 -0.85
N HIS A 4 -1.52 -14.90 -1.47
CA HIS A 4 -0.53 -14.03 -2.09
C HIS A 4 -0.08 -12.90 -1.18
N PHE A 5 -0.64 -12.78 0.02
CA PHE A 5 -0.17 -11.87 1.06
C PHE A 5 -0.26 -12.55 2.42
N ILE A 6 0.86 -12.63 3.11
CA ILE A 6 1.01 -13.25 4.42
C ILE A 6 1.66 -12.25 5.35
N LYS A 7 1.11 -12.15 6.56
CA LYS A 7 1.65 -11.35 7.66
C LYS A 7 2.23 -12.28 8.72
N TYR A 8 3.51 -12.14 9.03
CA TYR A 8 4.15 -12.86 10.12
C TYR A 8 4.36 -11.89 11.28
N HIS A 9 3.67 -12.14 12.39
CA HIS A 9 3.91 -11.48 13.66
C HIS A 9 4.95 -12.29 14.42
N LEU A 10 6.06 -11.64 14.80
CA LEU A 10 7.14 -12.26 15.55
C LEU A 10 7.12 -11.73 16.98
N ASP A 11 7.25 -12.61 17.97
CA ASP A 11 7.17 -12.25 19.39
C ASP A 11 8.27 -11.26 19.82
N ASP A 12 9.42 -11.28 19.14
CA ASP A 12 10.56 -10.39 19.42
C ASP A 12 10.43 -9.00 18.79
N LEU A 13 9.40 -8.75 17.98
CA LEU A 13 9.13 -7.45 17.36
C LEU A 13 8.07 -6.68 18.16
N PRO A 14 8.10 -5.33 18.15
CA PRO A 14 7.01 -4.56 18.72
C PRO A 14 5.69 -4.87 17.99
N PRO A 15 4.53 -4.76 18.66
CA PRO A 15 3.24 -5.09 18.03
C PRO A 15 2.91 -4.30 16.76
N SER A 16 3.54 -3.14 16.57
CA SER A 16 3.41 -2.30 15.38
C SER A 16 4.24 -2.80 14.18
N ALA A 17 5.18 -3.72 14.39
CA ALA A 17 6.06 -4.24 13.36
C ALA A 17 5.65 -5.66 12.93
N VAL A 18 5.57 -5.87 11.63
CA VAL A 18 5.10 -7.11 11.00
C VAL A 18 5.94 -7.41 9.78
N LEU A 19 6.32 -8.67 9.58
CA LEU A 19 6.88 -9.09 8.31
C LEU A 19 5.77 -9.35 7.31
N HIS A 20 5.82 -8.64 6.19
CA HIS A 20 4.91 -8.79 5.07
C HIS A 20 5.60 -9.61 3.98
N ARG A 21 4.99 -10.71 3.56
CA ARG A 21 5.38 -11.42 2.34
C ARG A 21 4.24 -11.39 1.35
N PHE A 22 4.49 -10.86 0.15
CA PHE A 22 3.53 -10.91 -0.95
C PHE A 22 4.13 -11.53 -2.21
N THR A 23 3.28 -12.24 -2.96
CA THR A 23 3.65 -13.00 -4.19
C THR A 23 2.73 -12.67 -5.37
N ALA A 24 1.94 -11.61 -5.27
CA ALA A 24 1.21 -11.01 -6.36
C ALA A 24 1.08 -9.50 -6.14
N PRO A 25 0.99 -8.70 -7.21
CA PRO A 25 0.65 -7.29 -7.11
C PRO A 25 -0.83 -7.11 -6.68
N ASP A 26 -1.21 -5.87 -6.42
CA ASP A 26 -2.59 -5.51 -6.12
C ASP A 26 -3.47 -5.69 -7.37
N HIS A 27 -4.67 -6.23 -7.17
CA HIS A 27 -5.67 -6.40 -8.22
C HIS A 27 -6.84 -5.40 -8.13
N GLY A 28 -6.85 -4.56 -7.11
CA GLY A 28 -7.91 -3.59 -6.84
C GLY A 28 -7.61 -2.18 -7.33
N ASP A 29 -8.52 -1.27 -6.97
CA ASP A 29 -8.31 0.17 -7.09
C ASP A 29 -7.12 0.63 -6.22
N PRO A 30 -6.39 1.69 -6.60
CA PRO A 30 -5.44 2.35 -5.72
C PRO A 30 -6.07 2.70 -4.38
N HIS A 31 -5.28 2.62 -3.31
CA HIS A 31 -5.79 2.79 -1.95
C HIS A 31 -4.81 3.58 -1.09
N ASP A 32 -5.29 4.04 0.06
CA ASP A 32 -4.46 4.64 1.09
C ASP A 32 -4.45 3.80 2.38
N HIS A 33 -3.59 4.20 3.30
CA HIS A 33 -3.53 3.66 4.65
C HIS A 33 -4.09 4.63 5.69
N PRO A 34 -4.66 4.11 6.80
CA PRO A 34 -5.24 4.94 7.84
C PRO A 34 -4.20 5.54 8.79
N PHE A 35 -2.92 5.27 8.56
CA PHE A 35 -1.78 5.61 9.42
C PHE A 35 -0.53 5.81 8.55
N ASP A 36 0.45 6.53 9.11
CA ASP A 36 1.81 6.53 8.58
C ASP A 36 2.41 5.13 8.77
N ALA A 37 3.17 4.66 7.80
CA ALA A 37 3.88 3.40 7.88
C ALA A 37 5.27 3.51 7.27
N ASP A 38 6.19 2.79 7.86
CA ASP A 38 7.52 2.61 7.31
C ASP A 38 7.71 1.17 6.85
N SER A 39 8.33 0.98 5.69
CA SER A 39 8.58 -0.33 5.11
C SER A 39 10.04 -0.44 4.69
N LEU A 40 10.79 -1.31 5.35
CA LEU A 40 12.11 -1.74 4.89
C LEU A 40 11.95 -2.95 3.98
N ILE A 41 12.43 -2.87 2.75
CA ILE A 41 12.39 -3.99 1.81
C ILE A 41 13.58 -4.91 2.10
N ILE A 42 13.29 -6.15 2.48
CA ILE A 42 14.31 -7.12 2.89
C ILE A 42 14.79 -7.92 1.68
N ALA A 43 13.87 -8.40 0.85
CA ALA A 43 14.16 -9.23 -0.31
C ALA A 43 13.08 -9.09 -1.38
N GLY A 44 13.44 -9.37 -2.63
CA GLY A 44 12.56 -9.17 -3.78
C GLY A 44 12.49 -7.72 -4.19
N GLY A 45 11.28 -7.21 -4.43
CA GLY A 45 11.07 -5.83 -4.83
C GLY A 45 9.66 -5.65 -5.36
N TYR A 46 9.27 -4.40 -5.62
CA TYR A 46 7.98 -4.13 -6.23
C TYR A 46 7.98 -2.83 -7.03
N VAL A 47 7.07 -2.74 -7.99
CA VAL A 47 6.76 -1.50 -8.69
C VAL A 47 5.45 -0.95 -8.10
N GLU A 48 5.46 0.30 -7.65
CA GLU A 48 4.26 0.99 -7.18
C GLU A 48 3.91 2.20 -8.05
N GLU A 49 2.62 2.35 -8.31
CA GLU A 49 2.02 3.58 -8.82
C GLU A 49 1.57 4.41 -7.61
N VAL A 50 1.97 5.68 -7.54
CA VAL A 50 1.53 6.64 -6.53
C VAL A 50 0.76 7.75 -7.22
N TYR A 51 -0.41 8.09 -6.67
CA TYR A 51 -1.36 8.99 -7.28
C TYR A 51 -1.58 10.26 -6.46
N GLU A 52 -1.81 11.34 -7.18
CA GLU A 52 -2.30 12.61 -6.64
C GLU A 52 -3.79 12.78 -6.97
N LEU A 53 -4.50 13.59 -6.17
CA LEU A 53 -5.96 13.77 -6.33
C LEU A 53 -6.36 14.44 -7.67
N ASP A 54 -5.43 15.08 -8.36
CA ASP A 54 -5.64 15.63 -9.69
C ASP A 54 -5.54 14.57 -10.82
N GLY A 55 -5.27 13.31 -10.47
CA GLY A 55 -5.07 12.22 -11.42
C GLY A 55 -3.62 12.04 -11.88
N GLY A 56 -2.69 12.87 -11.40
CA GLY A 56 -1.25 12.67 -11.60
C GLY A 56 -0.81 11.33 -11.03
N MET A 57 0.07 10.63 -11.74
CA MET A 57 0.58 9.32 -11.35
C MET A 57 2.10 9.27 -11.55
N THR A 58 2.81 8.80 -10.53
CA THR A 58 4.26 8.54 -10.58
C THR A 58 4.54 7.06 -10.32
N ILE A 59 5.43 6.46 -11.10
CA ILE A 59 5.88 5.08 -10.91
C ILE A 59 7.18 5.07 -10.11
N TYR A 60 7.26 4.19 -9.11
CA TYR A 60 8.47 3.92 -8.35
C TYR A 60 8.84 2.45 -8.45
N HIS A 61 10.11 2.18 -8.71
CA HIS A 61 10.72 0.86 -8.54
C HIS A 61 11.33 0.80 -7.15
N ARG A 62 10.93 -0.21 -6.38
CA ARG A 62 11.35 -0.38 -4.99
C ARG A 62 12.20 -1.62 -4.83
N GLU A 63 13.41 -1.46 -4.34
CA GLU A 63 14.47 -2.49 -4.32
C GLU A 63 14.86 -2.90 -2.88
N PRO A 64 15.52 -4.07 -2.69
CA PRO A 64 16.01 -4.49 -1.39
C PRO A 64 16.95 -3.47 -0.75
N GLY A 65 16.78 -3.27 0.54
CA GLY A 65 17.52 -2.29 1.34
C GLY A 65 16.91 -0.89 1.34
N GLU A 66 15.94 -0.60 0.47
CA GLU A 66 15.24 0.69 0.52
C GLU A 66 14.29 0.79 1.71
N TYR A 67 14.25 2.00 2.27
CA TYR A 67 13.30 2.39 3.31
C TYR A 67 12.25 3.29 2.69
N VAL A 68 11.00 2.81 2.67
CA VAL A 68 9.87 3.53 2.10
C VAL A 68 8.98 4.05 3.23
N HIS A 69 8.88 5.38 3.32
CA HIS A 69 7.87 6.02 4.15
C HIS A 69 6.56 6.16 3.37
N ASN A 70 5.48 5.65 3.95
CA ASN A 70 4.13 5.68 3.41
C ASN A 70 3.24 6.47 4.37
N ALA A 71 3.06 7.76 4.09
CA ALA A 71 2.23 8.63 4.93
C ALA A 71 0.76 8.21 4.89
N ALA A 72 0.02 8.49 5.96
CA ALA A 72 -1.43 8.34 5.99
C ALA A 72 -2.05 9.12 4.81
N GLY A 73 -2.96 8.49 4.07
CA GLY A 73 -3.58 9.12 2.91
C GLY A 73 -2.77 9.10 1.60
N LYS A 74 -1.52 8.60 1.59
CA LYS A 74 -0.79 8.39 0.34
C LYS A 74 -1.51 7.33 -0.50
N ILE A 75 -1.97 7.75 -1.68
CA ILE A 75 -2.72 6.89 -2.61
C ILE A 75 -1.71 6.11 -3.44
N HIS A 76 -1.72 4.79 -3.34
CA HIS A 76 -0.82 3.95 -4.12
C HIS A 76 -1.40 2.59 -4.47
N ARG A 77 -0.70 1.91 -5.39
CA ARG A 77 -0.98 0.54 -5.79
C ARG A 77 0.30 -0.16 -6.19
N ILE A 78 0.55 -1.35 -5.65
CA ILE A 78 1.64 -2.22 -6.12
C ILE A 78 1.17 -2.90 -7.40
N VAL A 79 1.87 -2.70 -8.52
CA VAL A 79 1.43 -3.18 -9.85
C VAL A 79 2.27 -4.29 -10.42
N ASP A 80 3.50 -4.47 -9.93
CA ASP A 80 4.37 -5.56 -10.38
C ASP A 80 5.33 -6.00 -9.28
N LEU A 81 5.73 -7.28 -9.34
CA LEU A 81 6.78 -7.88 -8.51
C LEU A 81 7.82 -8.47 -9.46
N PRO A 82 8.88 -7.73 -9.82
CA PRO A 82 9.85 -8.18 -10.83
C PRO A 82 10.48 -9.54 -10.50
N GLU A 83 10.70 -9.83 -9.21
CA GLU A 83 11.24 -11.11 -8.72
C GLU A 83 10.16 -12.14 -8.36
N GLY A 84 8.88 -11.81 -8.56
CA GLY A 84 7.72 -12.67 -8.28
C GLY A 84 7.29 -12.73 -6.80
N GLU A 85 8.12 -12.23 -5.89
CA GLU A 85 7.76 -12.03 -4.49
C GLU A 85 8.50 -10.85 -3.87
N CYS A 86 7.96 -10.34 -2.76
CA CYS A 86 8.60 -9.32 -1.96
C CYS A 86 8.40 -9.61 -0.46
N LEU A 87 9.45 -9.38 0.32
CA LEU A 87 9.46 -9.46 1.76
C LEU A 87 9.83 -8.09 2.35
N THR A 88 8.99 -7.55 3.23
CA THR A 88 9.26 -6.28 3.92
C THR A 88 9.10 -6.40 5.43
N LEU A 89 9.87 -5.61 6.17
CA LEU A 89 9.56 -5.27 7.56
C LEU A 89 8.73 -4.00 7.55
N PHE A 90 7.46 -4.14 7.87
CA PHE A 90 6.48 -3.07 7.89
C PHE A 90 6.22 -2.63 9.33
N THR A 91 6.27 -1.33 9.59
CA THR A 91 5.96 -0.75 10.91
C THR A 91 4.86 0.29 10.77
N SER A 92 3.71 0.07 11.43
CA SER A 92 2.58 0.99 11.40
C SER A 92 2.62 2.00 12.55
N GLY A 93 2.28 3.24 12.26
CA GLY A 93 1.97 4.29 13.22
C GLY A 93 0.53 4.22 13.76
N PRO A 94 0.10 5.25 14.51
CA PRO A 94 -1.26 5.34 15.02
C PRO A 94 -2.28 5.58 13.89
N HIS A 95 -3.48 5.02 14.02
CA HIS A 95 -4.59 5.30 13.12
C HIS A 95 -5.05 6.77 13.26
N VAL A 96 -5.01 7.53 12.17
CA VAL A 96 -5.41 8.94 12.09
C VAL A 96 -6.58 9.19 11.14
N GLN A 97 -6.90 8.25 10.25
CA GLN A 97 -8.04 8.34 9.33
C GLN A 97 -8.64 6.96 9.01
N LYS A 98 -9.67 6.91 8.16
CA LYS A 98 -10.16 5.65 7.55
C LYS A 98 -9.47 5.41 6.22
N SER A 99 -9.11 4.17 5.92
CA SER A 99 -8.67 3.81 4.57
C SER A 99 -9.78 4.02 3.53
N GLY A 100 -9.38 4.32 2.31
CA GLY A 100 -10.23 4.41 1.15
C GLY A 100 -9.56 3.85 -0.10
N PHE A 101 -10.43 3.56 -1.07
CA PHE A 101 -10.08 3.19 -2.43
C PHE A 101 -10.37 4.37 -3.34
N TYR A 102 -9.62 4.50 -4.42
CA TYR A 102 -9.64 5.67 -5.30
C TYR A 102 -9.83 5.28 -6.76
N GLN A 103 -10.69 6.02 -7.46
CA GLN A 103 -10.87 5.93 -8.90
C GLN A 103 -10.65 7.31 -9.52
N PHE A 104 -9.81 7.37 -10.54
CA PHE A 104 -9.55 8.59 -11.30
C PHE A 104 -10.34 8.51 -12.60
N ARG A 105 -11.48 9.21 -12.63
CA ARG A 105 -12.43 9.23 -13.74
C ARG A 105 -12.27 10.52 -14.54
N GLU A 106 -12.93 10.61 -15.69
CA GLU A 106 -12.88 11.81 -16.55
C GLU A 106 -13.34 13.08 -15.81
N ASP A 107 -14.23 12.96 -14.82
CA ASP A 107 -14.77 14.05 -14.03
C ASP A 107 -14.05 14.28 -12.69
N GLY A 108 -12.93 13.60 -12.44
CA GLY A 108 -12.05 13.81 -11.27
C GLY A 108 -11.83 12.56 -10.42
N ALA A 109 -11.27 12.78 -9.22
CA ALA A 109 -11.01 11.72 -8.25
C ALA A 109 -12.28 11.38 -7.45
N TRP A 110 -12.52 10.08 -7.33
CA TRP A 110 -13.60 9.51 -6.54
C TRP A 110 -13.00 8.61 -5.47
N GLN A 111 -13.59 8.63 -4.28
CA GLN A 111 -13.21 7.80 -3.15
C GLN A 111 -14.41 7.03 -2.61
N ARG A 112 -14.14 5.80 -2.17
CA ARG A 112 -15.02 5.03 -1.30
C ARG A 112 -14.22 4.60 -0.08
N ARG A 113 -14.72 4.83 1.14
CA ARG A 113 -14.04 4.30 2.33
C ARG A 113 -14.19 2.78 2.39
N TRP A 114 -13.28 2.11 3.10
CA TRP A 114 -13.24 0.64 3.13
C TRP A 114 -14.56 -0.01 3.61
N ASP A 115 -15.35 0.71 4.42
CA ASP A 115 -16.63 0.30 5.00
C ASP A 115 -17.86 0.90 4.31
N GLU A 116 -17.69 1.61 3.20
CA GLU A 116 -18.77 2.22 2.42
C GLU A 116 -18.94 1.48 1.09
N GLU A 117 -20.14 1.46 0.51
CA GLU A 117 -20.37 0.87 -0.83
C GLU A 117 -20.31 1.93 -1.95
N GLU A 118 -20.67 3.16 -1.62
CA GLU A 118 -20.84 4.25 -2.58
C GLU A 118 -19.54 5.01 -2.83
N TRP A 119 -19.33 5.39 -4.09
CA TRP A 119 -18.23 6.27 -4.48
C TRP A 119 -18.68 7.73 -4.37
N ASN A 120 -17.86 8.55 -3.71
CA ASN A 120 -18.07 9.99 -3.57
C ASN A 120 -16.93 10.74 -4.23
N ARG A 121 -17.23 11.89 -4.84
CA ARG A 121 -16.21 12.77 -5.40
C ARG A 121 -15.41 13.42 -4.27
N VAL A 122 -14.08 13.46 -4.41
CA VAL A 122 -13.15 14.06 -3.44
C VAL A 122 -12.97 15.56 -3.72
#